data_AF-A0A1M5T1Z6-F1
#
_entry.id   AF-A0A1M5T1Z6-F1
#
_cell.length_a   1.000
_cell.length_b   1.000
_cell.length_c   1.000
_cell.angle_alpha   90.00
_cell.angle_beta   90.00
_cell.angle_gamma   90.00
#
_symmetry.space_group_name_H-M   'P 1'
#
loop_
_entity.id
_entity.type
_entity.pdbx_description
1 polymer ?
#
loop_
_entity_poly.entity_id
_entity_poly.type
_entity_poly.pdbx_seq_one_letter_code
_entity_poly.pdbx_strand_id
1 'polypeptide(L)'
;MLKLAYVALAIAMGAGLAPAVAAAAGEAAATVNPAGEKLYKSACIACHSTGVANAPKLGNKEAWAPLIAQGMDAMMQVAIQGKGAMPPRGASSADDATLRAAIEYMVQSSQ
;
A
#
# COMPACT_ATOMS: atom_id res chain seq x y z
N MET A 1 16.49 56.79 -50.73
CA MET A 1 17.46 55.81 -51.25
C MET A 1 17.31 54.56 -50.38
N LEU A 2 16.38 53.66 -50.73
CA LEU A 2 16.62 52.34 -51.34
C LEU A 2 17.33 51.38 -50.33
N LYS A 3 16.62 50.48 -49.62
CA LYS A 3 16.25 49.09 -50.02
C LYS A 3 17.50 48.29 -50.48
N LEU A 4 17.88 47.11 -49.96
CA LEU A 4 17.21 45.82 -49.68
C LEU A 4 18.17 44.93 -48.84
N ALA A 5 17.72 44.19 -47.80
CA ALA A 5 17.20 42.79 -47.81
C ALA A 5 18.32 41.74 -48.01
N TYR A 6 18.41 40.58 -47.35
CA TYR A 6 17.50 39.51 -46.90
C TYR A 6 18.27 38.74 -45.79
N VAL A 7 17.72 37.97 -44.85
CA VAL A 7 16.99 36.71 -45.01
C VAL A 7 16.24 36.44 -43.69
N ALA A 8 14.98 36.06 -43.82
CA ALA A 8 14.15 35.53 -42.75
C ALA A 8 14.60 34.13 -42.33
N LEU A 9 14.58 33.84 -41.03
CA LEU A 9 14.33 32.47 -40.58
C LEU A 9 13.50 32.50 -39.29
N ALA A 10 12.21 32.24 -39.45
CA ALA A 10 11.37 31.72 -38.38
C ALA A 10 11.72 30.23 -38.19
N ILE A 11 11.96 29.80 -36.96
CA ILE A 11 11.84 28.40 -36.56
C ILE A 11 10.95 28.32 -35.32
N ALA A 12 9.98 27.43 -35.43
CA ALA A 12 8.96 27.10 -34.45
C ALA A 12 9.38 25.89 -33.58
N MET A 13 8.80 25.82 -32.37
CA MET A 13 8.35 24.64 -31.61
C MET A 13 9.35 23.63 -30.99
N GLY A 14 9.01 23.25 -29.73
CA GLY A 14 9.34 22.00 -29.03
C GLY A 14 10.54 22.09 -28.08
N ALA A 15 10.59 21.54 -26.86
CA ALA A 15 9.77 20.63 -26.06
C ALA A 15 10.21 20.84 -24.59
N GLY A 16 9.33 20.97 -23.60
CA GLY A 16 8.76 19.83 -22.88
C GLY A 16 9.10 19.94 -21.39
N LEU A 17 8.33 20.74 -20.65
CA LEU A 17 8.32 20.69 -19.17
C LEU A 17 7.47 19.48 -18.77
N ALA A 18 8.11 18.44 -18.25
CA ALA A 18 7.42 17.29 -17.69
C ALA A 18 6.67 17.72 -16.41
N PRO A 19 5.34 17.52 -16.30
CA PRO A 19 4.67 17.67 -15.03
C PRO A 19 5.06 16.51 -14.11
N ALA A 20 5.52 16.83 -12.91
CA ALA A 20 5.62 15.88 -11.81
C ALA A 20 4.24 15.28 -11.57
N VAL A 21 4.07 14.01 -11.93
CA VAL A 21 2.93 13.20 -11.49
C VAL A 21 3.08 12.97 -9.99
N ALA A 22 2.43 13.82 -9.21
CA ALA A 22 1.99 13.45 -7.88
C ALA A 22 1.05 12.26 -8.05
N ALA A 23 1.55 11.06 -7.73
CA ALA A 23 0.72 9.89 -7.60
C ALA A 23 -0.24 10.13 -6.43
N ALA A 24 -1.43 10.62 -6.75
CA ALA A 24 -2.59 10.51 -5.87
C ALA A 24 -2.94 9.02 -5.77
N ALA A 25 -2.26 8.29 -4.90
CA ALA A 25 -2.81 7.08 -4.32
C ALA A 25 -3.80 7.53 -3.24
N GLY A 26 -4.93 8.09 -3.68
CA GLY A 26 -6.12 8.13 -2.85
C GLY A 26 -6.50 6.67 -2.62
N GLU A 27 -6.33 6.21 -1.39
CA GLU A 27 -6.82 4.92 -0.93
C GLU A 27 -8.28 4.78 -1.36
N ALA A 28 -8.50 3.99 -2.41
CA ALA A 28 -9.76 3.31 -2.55
C ALA A 28 -9.89 2.49 -1.26
N ALA A 29 -10.71 2.97 -0.33
CA ALA A 29 -11.13 2.18 0.81
C ALA A 29 -11.76 0.92 0.22
N ALA A 30 -10.97 -0.15 0.15
CA ALA A 30 -11.43 -1.43 -0.30
C ALA A 30 -12.64 -1.77 0.56
N THR A 31 -13.76 -2.07 -0.08
CA THR A 31 -14.93 -2.57 0.62
C THR A 31 -14.48 -3.77 1.44
N VAL A 32 -14.70 -3.74 2.76
CA VAL A 32 -14.27 -4.81 3.67
C VAL A 32 -14.81 -6.13 3.14
N ASN A 33 -13.92 -7.01 2.65
CA ASN A 33 -14.29 -8.37 2.33
C ASN A 33 -14.54 -9.11 3.66
N PRO A 34 -15.76 -9.60 3.95
CA PRO A 34 -16.07 -10.24 5.23
C PRO A 34 -15.18 -11.45 5.56
N ALA A 35 -14.58 -12.08 4.55
CA ALA A 35 -13.62 -13.17 4.74
C ALA A 35 -12.37 -12.71 5.50
N GLY A 36 -11.97 -11.45 5.33
CA GLY A 36 -10.81 -10.86 6.01
C GLY A 36 -11.00 -10.74 7.51
N GLU A 37 -12.12 -10.14 7.94
CA GLU A 37 -12.47 -10.07 9.36
C GLU A 37 -12.63 -11.46 9.98
N LYS A 38 -13.26 -12.39 9.25
CA LYS A 38 -13.41 -13.78 9.70
C LYS A 38 -12.05 -14.44 9.96
N LEU A 39 -11.10 -14.32 9.03
CA LEU A 39 -9.75 -14.87 9.18
C LEU A 39 -9.00 -14.19 10.32
N TYR A 40 -9.10 -12.86 10.45
CA TYR A 40 -8.52 -12.13 11.57
C TYR A 40 -8.99 -12.72 12.90
N LYS A 41 -10.31 -12.88 13.08
CA LYS A 41 -10.90 -13.40 14.32
C LYS A 41 -10.54 -14.86 14.60
N SER A 42 -10.26 -15.68 13.58
CA SER A 42 -9.93 -17.09 13.79
C SER A 42 -8.44 -17.35 14.04
N ALA A 43 -7.54 -16.48 13.56
CA ALA A 43 -6.10 -16.75 13.59
C ALA A 43 -5.28 -15.52 14.03
N CYS A 44 -5.41 -14.39 13.33
CA CYS A 44 -4.52 -13.24 13.50
C CYS A 44 -4.71 -12.53 14.86
N ILE A 45 -5.93 -12.55 15.39
CA ILE A 45 -6.31 -11.90 16.65
C ILE A 45 -5.50 -12.41 17.85
N ALA A 46 -5.03 -13.67 17.80
CA ALA A 46 -4.27 -14.29 18.88
C ALA A 46 -3.01 -13.49 19.23
N CYS A 47 -2.40 -12.81 18.25
CA CYS A 47 -1.23 -11.97 18.45
C CYS A 47 -1.53 -10.48 18.30
N HIS A 48 -2.34 -10.11 17.31
CA HIS A 48 -2.55 -8.71 16.94
C HIS A 48 -3.59 -7.97 17.80
N SER A 49 -4.32 -8.65 18.68
CA SER A 49 -5.24 -7.95 19.62
C SER A 49 -4.52 -7.26 20.77
N THR A 50 -3.47 -7.88 21.31
CA THR A 50 -2.72 -7.40 22.48
C THR A 50 -1.26 -7.07 22.19
N GLY A 51 -0.75 -7.46 21.02
CA GLY A 51 0.64 -7.25 20.62
C GLY A 51 1.60 -8.33 21.14
N VAL A 52 1.14 -9.59 21.17
CA VAL A 52 1.97 -10.73 21.61
C VAL A 52 3.27 -10.76 20.83
N ALA A 53 4.39 -10.96 21.55
CA ALA A 53 5.73 -11.02 20.97
C ALA A 53 6.07 -9.80 20.06
N ASN A 54 5.56 -8.62 20.43
CA ASN A 54 5.71 -7.36 19.68
C ASN A 54 4.98 -7.33 18.33
N ALA A 55 3.91 -8.12 18.16
CA ALA A 55 3.03 -7.98 17.01
C ALA A 55 2.41 -6.56 16.98
N PRO A 56 2.28 -5.92 15.80
CA PRO A 56 1.63 -4.63 15.70
C PRO A 56 0.15 -4.77 16.08
N LYS A 57 -0.24 -4.11 17.18
CA LYS A 57 -1.60 -4.19 17.73
C LYS A 57 -2.59 -3.54 16.77
N LEU A 58 -3.70 -4.22 16.46
CA LEU A 58 -4.81 -3.67 15.67
C LEU A 58 -5.27 -2.33 16.28
N GLY A 59 -5.46 -1.31 15.44
CA GLY A 59 -5.86 0.03 15.87
C GLY A 59 -4.73 0.93 16.35
N ASN A 60 -3.50 0.43 16.49
CA ASN A 60 -2.35 1.28 16.80
C ASN A 60 -1.85 2.00 15.53
N LYS A 61 -2.41 3.17 15.25
CA LYS A 61 -2.07 3.97 14.05
C LYS A 61 -0.58 4.23 13.90
N GLU A 62 0.11 4.55 14.99
CA GLU A 62 1.54 4.89 14.98
C GLU A 62 2.39 3.68 14.59
N ALA A 63 2.05 2.48 15.09
CA ALA A 63 2.74 1.25 14.73
C ALA A 63 2.45 0.80 13.30
N TRP A 64 1.24 1.07 12.79
CA TRP A 64 0.80 0.63 11.47
C TRP A 64 1.19 1.58 10.34
N ALA A 65 1.30 2.89 10.59
CA ALA A 65 1.68 3.88 9.59
C ALA A 65 2.93 3.51 8.76
N PRO A 66 4.08 3.12 9.36
CA PRO A 66 5.26 2.73 8.58
C PRO A 66 5.10 1.39 7.85
N LEU A 67 4.16 0.54 8.25
CA LEU A 67 3.85 -0.72 7.56
C LEU A 67 2.96 -0.46 6.34
N ILE A 68 1.93 0.38 6.52
CA ILE A 68 1.02 0.82 5.46
C ILE A 68 1.81 1.56 4.37
N ALA A 69 2.76 2.41 4.74
CA ALA A 69 3.64 3.12 3.81
C ALA A 69 4.50 2.21 2.92
N GLN A 70 4.75 0.95 3.32
CA GLN A 70 5.45 -0.04 2.49
C GLN A 70 4.53 -0.66 1.40
N GLY A 71 3.21 -0.51 1.54
CA GLY A 71 2.22 -1.01 0.61
C GLY A 71 1.79 -2.46 0.83
N MET A 72 0.71 -2.85 0.15
CA MET A 72 0.02 -4.12 0.39
C MET A 72 0.83 -5.35 -0.02
N ASP A 73 1.59 -5.28 -1.11
CA ASP A 73 2.38 -6.43 -1.56
C ASP A 73 3.53 -6.75 -0.58
N ALA A 74 4.15 -5.73 0.01
CA ALA A 74 5.18 -5.92 1.04
C ALA A 74 4.59 -6.58 2.30
N MET A 75 3.43 -6.11 2.76
CA MET A 75 2.73 -6.71 3.89
C MET A 75 2.29 -8.16 3.59
N MET A 76 1.80 -8.43 2.38
CA MET A 76 1.47 -9.79 1.94
C MET A 76 2.68 -10.71 1.93
N GLN A 77 3.84 -10.26 1.44
CA GLN A 77 5.06 -11.08 1.47
C GLN A 77 5.47 -11.43 2.90
N VAL A 78 5.44 -10.47 3.82
CA VAL A 78 5.71 -10.70 5.25
C VAL A 78 4.69 -11.68 5.85
N ALA A 79 3.41 -11.55 5.52
CA ALA A 79 2.37 -12.45 6.01
C ALA A 79 2.56 -13.88 5.47
N ILE A 80 2.88 -14.05 4.18
CA ILE A 80 3.11 -15.35 3.55
C ILE A 80 4.33 -16.04 4.15
N GLN A 81 5.45 -15.34 4.26
CA GLN A 81 6.73 -15.90 4.72
C GLN A 81 6.80 -16.05 6.25
N GLY A 82 6.05 -15.23 6.98
CA GLY A 82 6.23 -15.05 8.42
C GLY A 82 7.39 -14.10 8.73
N LYS A 83 7.42 -13.57 9.96
CA LYS A 83 8.49 -12.70 10.44
C LYS A 83 8.56 -12.74 11.96
N GLY A 84 9.75 -12.99 12.50
CA GLY A 84 9.95 -13.12 13.94
C GLY A 84 9.07 -14.23 14.51
N ALA A 85 8.24 -13.90 15.50
CA ALA A 85 7.30 -14.85 16.10
C ALA A 85 6.04 -15.10 15.26
N MET A 86 5.79 -14.33 14.19
CA MET A 86 4.64 -14.55 13.32
C MET A 86 4.95 -15.72 12.36
N PRO A 87 4.25 -16.86 12.46
CA PRO A 87 4.48 -18.01 11.58
C PRO A 87 4.04 -17.70 10.14
N PRO A 88 4.53 -18.47 9.14
CA PRO A 88 4.05 -18.38 7.76
C PRO A 88 2.52 -18.39 7.69
N ARG A 89 1.96 -17.50 6.88
CA ARG A 89 0.51 -17.27 6.69
C ARG A 89 -0.26 -17.00 8.00
N GLY A 90 0.40 -16.53 9.05
CA GLY A 90 -0.22 -16.31 10.36
C GLY A 90 -0.82 -17.58 10.99
N ALA A 91 -0.22 -18.75 10.71
CA ALA A 91 -0.71 -20.08 11.10
C ALA A 91 -2.10 -20.43 10.53
N SER A 92 -2.48 -19.81 9.41
CA SER A 92 -3.70 -20.13 8.69
C SER A 92 -3.43 -20.97 7.44
N SER A 93 -4.44 -21.73 7.02
CA SER A 93 -4.47 -22.42 5.72
C SER A 93 -5.24 -21.63 4.66
N ALA A 94 -5.49 -20.34 4.91
CA ALA A 94 -6.24 -19.48 3.99
C ALA A 94 -5.49 -19.33 2.66
N ASP A 95 -6.20 -19.10 1.57
CA ASP A 95 -5.60 -18.72 0.28
C ASP A 95 -5.11 -17.26 0.28
N ASP A 96 -4.40 -16.85 -0.77
CA ASP A 96 -3.80 -15.51 -0.85
C ASP A 96 -4.84 -14.39 -0.91
N ALA A 97 -6.02 -14.67 -1.47
CA ALA A 97 -7.12 -13.71 -1.53
C ALA A 97 -7.69 -13.44 -0.13
N THR A 98 -7.93 -14.50 0.65
CA THR A 98 -8.43 -14.38 2.02
C THR A 98 -7.38 -13.81 2.96
N LEU A 99 -6.10 -14.18 2.78
CA LEU A 99 -5.00 -13.60 3.55
C LEU A 99 -4.89 -12.09 3.27
N ARG A 100 -4.97 -11.66 2.01
CA ARG A 100 -4.98 -10.24 1.63
C ARG A 100 -6.16 -9.50 2.26
N ALA A 101 -7.36 -10.07 2.19
CA ALA A 101 -8.54 -9.49 2.83
C ALA A 101 -8.35 -9.30 4.35
N ALA A 102 -7.65 -10.20 5.04
CA ALA A 102 -7.36 -10.04 6.46
C ALA A 102 -6.37 -8.90 6.73
N ILE A 103 -5.34 -8.76 5.89
CA ILE A 103 -4.40 -7.63 6.00
C ILE A 103 -5.13 -6.30 5.74
N GLU A 104 -5.99 -6.25 4.72
CA GLU A 104 -6.82 -5.07 4.41
C GLU A 104 -7.72 -4.70 5.60
N TYR A 105 -8.40 -5.67 6.20
CA TYR A 105 -9.18 -5.46 7.43
C TYR A 105 -8.33 -4.85 8.55
N MET A 106 -7.11 -5.37 8.75
CA MET A 106 -6.22 -4.90 9.80
C MET A 106 -5.70 -3.49 9.52
N VAL A 107 -5.35 -3.19 8.26
CA VAL A 107 -4.95 -1.86 7.80
C VAL A 107 -6.07 -0.86 7.99
N GLN A 108 -7.28 -1.15 7.51
CA GLN A 108 -8.42 -0.24 7.65
C GLN A 108 -8.81 0.02 9.11
N SER A 109 -8.64 -0.99 9.97
CA SER A 109 -8.84 -0.84 11.41
C SER A 109 -7.72 -0.04 12.11
N SER A 110 -6.64 0.29 11.41
CA SER A 110 -5.41 0.88 11.97
C SER A 110 -4.88 2.11 11.22
N GLN A 111 -5.65 2.68 10.28
CA GLN A 111 -5.42 4.00 9.70
C GLN A 111 -5.94 5.10 10.64
#